data_AF-A0A4Q3CUX7-F1
#
_entry.id   AF-A0A4Q3CUX7-F1
#
_cell.length_a   1.000
_cell.length_b   1.000
_cell.length_c   1.000
_cell.angle_alpha   90.00
_cell.angle_beta   90.00
_cell.angle_gamma   90.00
#
_symmetry.space_group_name_H-M   'P 1'
#
loop_
_entity.id
_entity.type
_entity.pdbx_description
1 polymer ?
#
loop_
_entity_poly.entity_id
_entity_poly.type
_entity_poly.pdbx_seq_one_letter_code
_entity_poly.pdbx_strand_id
1 'polypeptide(L)'
;MIRPTMPIHGHQHVATTLREFTEHWTRTNAALGATPLTLSGGYTLANLTADRDSIVSLTTAIVVAENGREVVAADRNAKRVALRERLRQLRAALAGRLAGTVFAVAVPRVPKHTVSESEILRALDDAKEVWTRANASLGANPLILSGGYTLASFTTDLAALRAAFAAVTAADQALRMARRQRDLAEVPIKGRLVQYRRAVAGSFPLGHALIESLPAASPRYKRKPKVA
;
A
#
# COMPACT_ATOMS: atom_id res chain seq x y z
N MET A 1 15.97 8.74 1.31
CA MET A 1 15.86 8.46 -0.13
C MET A 1 14.42 8.08 -0.42
N ILE A 2 13.60 9.07 -0.80
CA ILE A 2 12.19 8.87 -1.12
C ILE A 2 12.16 8.25 -2.51
N ARG A 3 11.77 6.97 -2.63
CA ARG A 3 11.50 6.40 -3.96
C ARG A 3 10.39 7.26 -4.59
N PRO A 4 10.56 7.76 -5.83
CA PRO A 4 9.46 8.39 -6.53
C PRO A 4 8.35 7.35 -6.65
N THR A 5 7.22 7.60 -6.00
CA THR A 5 5.96 6.93 -6.30
C THR A 5 5.71 7.12 -7.79
N MET A 6 5.82 6.03 -8.56
CA MET A 6 5.41 6.06 -9.96
C MET A 6 3.95 6.52 -10.04
N PRO A 7 3.60 7.41 -10.98
CA PRO A 7 2.23 7.89 -11.09
C PRO A 7 1.28 6.71 -11.39
N ILE A 8 0.17 6.66 -10.67
CA ILE A 8 -0.95 5.71 -10.78
C ILE A 8 -1.58 5.70 -12.20
N HIS A 9 -1.15 6.60 -13.08
CA HIS A 9 -1.72 6.85 -14.41
C HIS A 9 -1.47 5.74 -15.44
N GLY A 10 -0.64 4.72 -15.18
CA GLY A 10 -0.43 3.62 -16.14
C GLY A 10 -1.59 2.60 -16.23
N HIS A 11 -2.35 2.39 -15.16
CA HIS A 11 -3.22 1.21 -15.02
C HIS A 11 -4.69 1.44 -15.37
N GLN A 12 -5.16 2.68 -15.32
CA GLN A 12 -6.50 3.06 -15.82
C GLN A 12 -6.65 2.80 -17.33
N HIS A 13 -5.54 2.63 -18.04
CA HIS A 13 -5.54 2.34 -19.45
C HIS A 13 -5.99 0.91 -19.78
N VAL A 14 -5.75 -0.08 -18.92
CA VAL A 14 -6.11 -1.48 -19.23
C VAL A 14 -7.63 -1.68 -19.19
N ALA A 15 -8.31 -1.20 -18.15
CA ALA A 15 -9.77 -1.27 -18.07
C ALA A 15 -10.45 -0.49 -19.23
N THR A 16 -9.85 0.64 -19.63
CA THR A 16 -10.31 1.42 -20.78
C THR A 16 -10.13 0.65 -22.09
N THR A 17 -8.94 0.06 -22.33
CA THR A 17 -8.70 -0.81 -23.49
C THR A 17 -9.69 -1.96 -23.52
N LEU A 18 -9.92 -2.64 -22.39
CA LEU A 18 -10.86 -3.76 -22.36
C LEU A 18 -12.29 -3.33 -22.70
N ARG A 19 -12.72 -2.15 -22.25
CA ARG A 19 -14.01 -1.58 -22.67
C ARG A 19 -14.09 -1.37 -24.18
N GLU A 20 -13.07 -0.77 -24.80
CA GLU A 20 -13.02 -0.59 -26.26
C GLU A 20 -13.15 -1.93 -27.01
N PHE A 21 -12.48 -2.97 -26.53
CA PHE A 21 -12.58 -4.31 -27.10
C PHE A 21 -13.97 -4.94 -26.88
N THR A 22 -14.57 -4.79 -25.71
CA THR A 22 -15.94 -5.28 -25.43
C THR A 22 -16.96 -4.62 -26.38
N GLU A 23 -16.86 -3.30 -26.58
CA GLU A 23 -17.72 -2.55 -27.50
C GLU A 23 -17.49 -2.96 -28.96
N HIS A 24 -16.23 -3.16 -29.36
CA HIS A 24 -15.89 -3.61 -30.71
C HIS A 24 -16.37 -5.05 -30.96
N TRP A 25 -16.19 -5.97 -30.01
CA TRP A 25 -16.63 -7.36 -30.11
C TRP A 25 -18.15 -7.46 -30.18
N THR A 26 -18.88 -6.63 -29.44
CA THR A 26 -20.34 -6.55 -29.55
C THR A 26 -20.76 -6.24 -31.00
N ARG A 27 -20.11 -5.25 -31.64
CA ARG A 27 -20.35 -4.92 -33.05
C ARG A 27 -19.92 -6.04 -34.00
N THR A 28 -18.80 -6.72 -33.73
CA THR A 28 -18.37 -7.89 -34.49
C THR A 28 -19.40 -9.01 -34.45
N ASN A 29 -19.91 -9.36 -33.27
CA ASN A 29 -20.90 -10.44 -33.14
C ASN A 29 -22.21 -10.08 -33.85
N ALA A 30 -22.64 -8.81 -33.77
CA ALA A 30 -23.79 -8.33 -34.52
C ALA A 30 -23.61 -8.48 -36.04
N ALA A 31 -22.41 -8.18 -36.56
CA ALA A 31 -22.10 -8.30 -37.99
C ALA A 31 -21.95 -9.75 -38.48
N LEU A 32 -21.52 -10.68 -37.61
CA LEU A 32 -21.41 -12.11 -37.93
C LEU A 32 -22.76 -12.85 -37.89
N GLY A 33 -23.76 -12.30 -37.19
CA GLY A 33 -25.10 -12.88 -37.10
C GLY A 33 -25.14 -14.16 -36.25
N ALA A 34 -25.59 -15.27 -36.84
CA ALA A 34 -25.94 -16.49 -36.11
C ALA A 34 -24.75 -17.23 -35.46
N THR A 35 -23.52 -16.95 -35.90
CA THR A 35 -22.29 -17.55 -35.38
C THR A 35 -21.38 -16.48 -34.75
N PRO A 36 -21.56 -16.19 -33.45
CA PRO A 36 -20.71 -15.23 -32.74
C PRO A 36 -19.24 -15.62 -32.75
N LEU A 37 -18.36 -14.62 -32.72
CA LEU A 37 -16.93 -14.85 -32.67
C LEU A 37 -16.53 -15.52 -31.34
N THR A 38 -15.87 -16.67 -31.45
CA THR A 38 -15.29 -17.40 -30.33
C THR A 38 -13.79 -17.62 -30.58
N LEU A 39 -12.96 -17.34 -29.59
CA LEU A 39 -11.50 -17.54 -29.67
C LEU A 39 -11.10 -18.94 -29.17
N SER A 40 -9.83 -19.30 -29.33
CA SER A 40 -9.34 -20.62 -28.92
C SER A 40 -9.60 -20.91 -27.44
N GLY A 41 -9.97 -22.17 -27.15
CA GLY A 41 -10.36 -22.58 -25.80
C GLY A 41 -11.73 -22.05 -25.37
N GLY A 42 -12.60 -21.67 -26.32
CA GLY A 42 -13.97 -21.25 -26.03
C GLY A 42 -14.07 -19.84 -25.41
N TYR A 43 -13.06 -18.99 -25.62
CA TYR A 43 -13.06 -17.65 -25.01
C TYR A 43 -13.96 -16.69 -25.79
N THR A 44 -14.95 -16.13 -25.10
CA THR A 44 -16.05 -15.33 -25.66
C THR A 44 -16.03 -13.87 -25.15
N LEU A 45 -16.94 -13.05 -25.69
CA LEU A 45 -17.24 -11.71 -25.16
C LEU A 45 -17.61 -11.71 -23.66
N ALA A 46 -18.32 -12.74 -23.20
CA ALA A 46 -18.67 -12.87 -21.78
C ALA A 46 -17.41 -13.05 -20.92
N ASN A 47 -16.44 -13.85 -21.39
CA ASN A 47 -15.17 -14.02 -20.69
C ASN A 47 -14.36 -12.71 -20.66
N LEU A 48 -14.31 -11.97 -21.77
CA LEU A 48 -13.64 -10.67 -21.79
C LEU A 48 -14.28 -9.65 -20.83
N THR A 49 -15.60 -9.68 -20.72
CA THR A 49 -16.34 -8.81 -19.78
C THR A 49 -16.02 -9.18 -18.34
N ALA A 50 -15.99 -10.48 -18.01
CA ALA A 50 -15.57 -10.96 -16.69
C ALA A 50 -14.12 -10.57 -16.36
N ASP A 51 -13.21 -10.69 -17.32
CA ASP A 51 -11.81 -10.25 -17.16
C ASP A 51 -11.71 -8.75 -16.89
N ARG A 52 -12.49 -7.92 -17.61
CA ARG A 52 -12.56 -6.47 -17.37
C ARG A 52 -13.00 -6.17 -15.94
N ASP A 53 -14.09 -6.78 -15.49
CA ASP A 53 -14.66 -6.53 -14.16
C ASP A 53 -13.70 -7.02 -13.05
N SER A 54 -12.99 -8.13 -13.29
CA SER A 54 -11.91 -8.60 -12.43
C SER A 54 -10.78 -7.57 -12.29
N ILE A 55 -10.30 -6.99 -13.40
CA ILE A 55 -9.27 -5.92 -13.38
C ILE A 55 -9.75 -4.67 -12.63
N VAL A 56 -11.02 -4.28 -12.81
CA VAL A 56 -11.61 -3.13 -12.08
C VAL A 56 -11.65 -3.42 -10.57
N SER A 57 -12.05 -4.62 -10.17
CA SER A 57 -12.05 -5.06 -8.78
C SER A 57 -10.64 -5.05 -8.18
N LEU A 58 -9.66 -5.63 -8.89
CA LEU A 58 -8.26 -5.65 -8.45
C LEU A 58 -7.66 -4.24 -8.34
N THR A 59 -8.01 -3.34 -9.25
CA THR A 59 -7.59 -1.93 -9.17
C THR A 59 -8.19 -1.24 -7.95
N THR A 60 -9.46 -1.50 -7.65
CA THR A 60 -10.12 -0.99 -6.44
C THR A 60 -9.46 -1.53 -5.17
N ALA A 61 -9.10 -2.82 -5.14
CA ALA A 61 -8.39 -3.44 -4.02
C ALA A 61 -7.01 -2.80 -3.77
N ILE A 62 -6.29 -2.39 -4.83
CA ILE A 62 -5.03 -1.65 -4.70
C ILE A 62 -5.27 -0.31 -4.02
N VAL A 63 -6.28 0.46 -4.44
CA VAL A 63 -6.60 1.76 -3.83
C VAL A 63 -6.95 1.59 -2.35
N VAL A 64 -7.75 0.59 -2.01
CA VAL A 64 -8.08 0.27 -0.61
C VAL A 64 -6.82 -0.08 0.19
N ALA A 65 -5.92 -0.88 -0.37
CA ALA A 65 -4.66 -1.24 0.28
C ALA A 65 -3.71 -0.04 0.45
N GLU A 66 -3.65 0.87 -0.53
CA GLU A 66 -2.88 2.12 -0.43
C GLU A 66 -3.40 3.02 0.69
N ASN A 67 -4.71 3.27 0.71
CA ASN A 67 -5.34 4.05 1.78
C ASN A 67 -5.13 3.41 3.15
N GLY A 68 -5.31 2.08 3.25
CA GLY A 68 -5.06 1.33 4.48
C GLY A 68 -3.62 1.48 4.97
N ARG A 69 -2.64 1.40 4.06
CA ARG A 69 -1.22 1.63 4.36
C ARG A 69 -0.96 3.05 4.88
N GLU A 70 -1.57 4.06 4.27
CA GLU A 70 -1.41 5.46 4.70
C GLU A 70 -1.96 5.68 6.12
N VAL A 71 -3.12 5.12 6.43
CA VAL A 71 -3.75 5.19 7.76
C VAL A 71 -2.84 4.58 8.82
N VAL A 72 -2.34 3.36 8.62
CA VAL A 72 -1.49 2.69 9.62
C VAL A 72 -0.11 3.38 9.73
N ALA A 73 0.41 3.97 8.65
CA ALA A 73 1.65 4.73 8.70
C ALA A 73 1.48 6.04 9.51
N ALA A 74 0.35 6.72 9.36
CA ALA A 74 0.00 7.90 10.13
C ALA A 74 -0.14 7.57 11.62
N ASP A 75 -0.85 6.49 11.97
CA ASP A 75 -0.98 6.02 13.36
C ASP A 75 0.37 5.70 14.01
N ARG A 76 1.22 4.91 13.32
CA ARG A 76 2.58 4.63 13.78
C ARG A 76 3.36 5.93 14.03
N ASN A 77 3.29 6.90 13.13
CA ASN A 77 3.98 8.17 13.28
C ASN A 77 3.46 8.97 14.48
N ALA A 78 2.15 9.01 14.70
CA ALA A 78 1.54 9.66 15.86
C ALA A 78 2.01 9.01 17.17
N LYS A 79 2.00 7.68 17.26
CA LYS A 79 2.50 6.94 18.44
C LYS A 79 3.99 7.18 18.69
N ARG A 80 4.81 7.25 17.63
CA ARG A 80 6.24 7.62 17.74
C ARG A 80 6.41 9.01 18.35
N VAL A 81 5.65 10.01 17.88
CA VAL A 81 5.73 11.38 18.41
C VAL A 81 5.33 11.41 19.88
N ALA A 82 4.22 10.77 20.24
CA ALA A 82 3.74 10.71 21.62
C ALA A 82 4.78 10.08 22.57
N LEU A 83 5.33 8.91 22.24
CA LEU A 83 6.30 8.23 23.10
C LEU A 83 7.64 8.96 23.23
N ARG A 84 8.06 9.71 22.20
CA ARG A 84 9.26 10.57 22.29
C ARG A 84 9.05 11.70 23.29
N GLU A 85 7.87 12.31 23.30
CA GLU A 85 7.54 13.35 24.26
C GLU A 85 7.49 12.78 25.68
N ARG A 86 6.94 11.57 25.87
CA ARG A 86 6.99 10.87 27.17
C ARG A 86 8.42 10.54 27.60
N LEU A 87 9.29 10.13 26.69
CA LEU A 87 10.71 9.93 26.99
C LEU A 87 11.39 11.25 27.38
N ARG A 88 11.10 12.37 26.70
CA ARG A 88 11.62 13.70 27.09
C ARG A 88 11.18 14.06 28.52
N GLN A 89 9.90 13.86 28.85
CA GLN A 89 9.35 14.12 30.18
C GLN A 89 9.99 13.22 31.25
N LEU A 90 10.14 11.93 30.96
CA LEU A 90 10.82 10.98 31.85
C LEU A 90 12.25 11.43 32.15
N ARG A 91 13.02 11.81 31.12
CA ARG A 91 14.38 12.32 31.30
C ARG A 91 14.43 13.53 32.22
N ALA A 92 13.56 14.51 32.00
CA ALA A 92 13.51 15.71 32.84
C ALA A 92 13.11 15.38 34.28
N ALA A 93 12.15 14.46 34.46
CA ALA A 93 11.68 14.06 35.77
C ALA A 93 12.75 13.29 36.56
N LEU A 94 13.49 12.39 35.92
CA LEU A 94 14.62 11.68 36.54
C LEU A 94 15.77 12.64 36.88
N ALA A 95 16.11 13.57 35.98
CA ALA A 95 17.15 14.57 36.22
C ALA A 95 16.80 15.51 37.39
N GLY A 96 15.53 15.86 37.56
CA GLY A 96 15.09 16.75 38.64
C GLY A 96 14.87 16.04 39.98
N ARG A 97 14.14 14.91 39.99
CA ARG A 97 13.76 14.21 41.24
C ARG A 97 14.81 13.24 41.76
N LEU A 98 15.64 12.72 40.87
CA LEU A 98 16.66 11.72 41.20
C LEU A 98 18.06 12.24 40.80
N ALA A 99 18.26 13.56 40.90
CA ALA A 99 19.55 14.20 40.68
C ALA A 99 20.64 13.53 41.54
N GLY A 100 21.82 13.32 40.95
CA GLY A 100 22.94 12.66 41.64
C GLY A 100 22.86 11.13 41.71
N THR A 101 21.77 10.51 41.26
CA THR A 101 21.67 9.04 41.18
C THR A 101 22.10 8.50 39.80
N VAL A 102 22.37 7.19 39.73
CA VAL A 102 22.65 6.49 38.47
C VAL A 102 21.49 6.61 37.46
N PHE A 103 20.25 6.74 37.93
CA PHE A 103 19.07 6.79 37.06
C PHE A 103 18.98 8.07 36.23
N ALA A 104 19.47 9.20 36.76
CA ALA A 104 19.46 10.48 36.05
C ALA A 104 20.35 10.46 34.79
N VAL A 105 21.41 9.64 34.78
CA VAL A 105 22.32 9.50 33.63
C VAL A 105 22.03 8.27 32.77
N ALA A 106 21.40 7.23 33.34
CA ALA A 106 21.13 5.96 32.65
C ALA A 106 19.99 6.05 31.61
N VAL A 107 19.07 7.01 31.73
CA VAL A 107 17.97 7.15 30.78
C VAL A 107 18.50 7.51 29.38
N PRO A 108 18.09 6.80 28.31
CA PRO A 108 18.60 7.02 26.95
C PRO A 108 18.14 8.37 26.39
N ARG A 109 18.93 8.93 25.47
CA ARG A 109 18.58 10.18 24.77
C ARG A 109 17.36 9.95 23.89
N VAL A 110 16.55 11.00 23.70
CA VAL A 110 15.41 10.94 22.76
C VAL A 110 15.98 10.68 21.36
N PRO A 111 15.61 9.57 20.69
CA PRO A 111 16.11 9.27 19.35
C PRO A 111 15.77 10.39 18.35
N LYS A 112 16.42 10.50 17.19
CA LYS A 112 15.97 11.46 16.14
C LYS A 112 14.75 10.90 15.38
N HIS A 113 13.99 11.73 14.67
CA HIS A 113 12.82 11.26 13.91
C HIS A 113 13.21 10.41 12.68
N THR A 114 14.47 10.53 12.24
CA THR A 114 15.04 9.86 11.07
C THR A 114 15.69 8.50 11.37
N VAL A 115 15.82 8.11 12.64
CA VAL A 115 16.48 6.84 13.00
C VAL A 115 15.59 5.63 12.70
N SER A 116 16.23 4.46 12.64
CA SER A 116 15.59 3.18 12.38
C SER A 116 14.56 2.79 13.46
N GLU A 117 13.63 1.90 13.10
CA GLU A 117 12.66 1.32 14.04
C GLU A 117 13.37 0.67 15.24
N SER A 118 14.38 -0.16 14.98
CA SER A 118 15.10 -0.90 16.02
C SER A 118 15.77 0.03 17.02
N GLU A 119 16.37 1.13 16.57
CA GLU A 119 16.95 2.14 17.46
C GLU A 119 15.90 2.83 18.34
N ILE A 120 14.72 3.11 17.78
CA ILE A 120 13.63 3.73 18.54
C ILE A 120 13.10 2.79 19.60
N LEU A 121 12.80 1.55 19.22
CA LEU A 121 12.26 0.56 20.15
C LEU A 121 13.26 0.24 21.26
N ARG A 122 14.54 0.09 20.93
CA ARG A 122 15.61 -0.12 21.91
C ARG A 122 15.69 1.01 22.92
N ALA A 123 15.70 2.27 22.47
CA ALA A 123 15.73 3.41 23.38
C ALA A 123 14.48 3.49 24.26
N LEU A 124 13.31 3.08 23.77
CA LEU A 124 12.09 3.07 24.59
C LEU A 124 12.07 1.91 25.59
N ASP A 125 12.62 0.76 25.23
CA ASP A 125 12.82 -0.38 26.15
C ASP A 125 13.80 -0.04 27.26
N ASP A 126 14.95 0.52 26.91
CA ASP A 126 15.94 0.97 27.89
C ASP A 126 15.34 2.01 28.84
N ALA A 127 14.51 2.92 28.33
CA ALA A 127 13.78 3.89 29.15
C ALA A 127 12.76 3.23 30.08
N LYS A 128 12.01 2.21 29.61
CA LYS A 128 11.08 1.43 30.43
C LYS A 128 11.82 0.75 31.58
N GLU A 129 12.97 0.13 31.30
CA GLU A 129 13.79 -0.55 32.30
C GLU A 129 14.32 0.43 33.36
N VAL A 130 14.86 1.58 32.93
CA VAL A 130 15.33 2.62 33.84
C VAL A 130 14.20 3.15 34.71
N TRP A 131 13.02 3.41 34.13
CA TRP A 131 11.86 3.88 34.90
C TRP A 131 11.38 2.82 35.89
N THR A 132 11.34 1.54 35.49
CA THR A 132 10.98 0.43 36.38
C THR A 132 11.90 0.38 37.61
N ARG A 133 13.21 0.45 37.40
CA ARG A 133 14.20 0.44 38.49
C ARG A 133 14.14 1.69 39.35
N ALA A 134 13.90 2.86 38.75
CA ALA A 134 13.73 4.10 39.48
C ALA A 134 12.46 4.08 40.37
N ASN A 135 11.36 3.50 39.90
CA ASN A 135 10.16 3.33 40.73
C ASN A 135 10.40 2.36 41.88
N ALA A 136 11.17 1.29 41.64
CA ALA A 136 11.53 0.36 42.71
C ALA A 136 12.38 1.03 43.81
N SER A 137 13.30 1.93 43.45
CA SER A 137 14.10 2.67 44.45
C SER A 137 13.31 3.75 45.20
N LEU A 138 12.28 4.32 44.57
CA LEU A 138 11.38 5.30 45.19
C LEU A 138 10.35 4.67 46.15
N GLY A 139 10.15 3.35 46.11
CA GLY A 139 9.21 2.64 46.98
C GLY A 139 7.76 3.08 46.76
N ALA A 140 7.08 3.50 47.83
CA ALA A 140 5.65 3.82 47.82
C ALA A 140 5.27 5.06 46.98
N ASN A 141 6.25 5.87 46.56
CA ASN A 141 6.03 7.12 45.81
C ASN A 141 6.53 7.00 44.36
N PRO A 142 5.83 6.26 43.48
CA PRO A 142 6.30 6.04 42.11
C PRO A 142 6.37 7.35 41.32
N LEU A 143 7.26 7.38 40.34
CA LEU A 143 7.37 8.49 39.41
C LEU A 143 6.15 8.52 38.46
N ILE A 144 5.40 9.62 38.52
CA ILE A 144 4.26 9.92 37.65
C ILE A 144 4.61 11.15 36.81
N LEU A 145 4.42 11.06 35.49
CA LEU A 145 4.66 12.16 34.56
C LEU A 145 3.41 13.04 34.41
N SER A 146 3.54 14.14 33.66
CA SER A 146 2.47 15.10 33.43
C SER A 146 1.17 14.43 32.93
N GLY A 147 0.03 14.87 33.48
CA GLY A 147 -1.29 14.32 33.15
C GLY A 147 -1.57 12.94 33.76
N GLY A 148 -0.88 12.56 34.84
CA GLY A 148 -1.07 11.26 35.51
C GLY A 148 -0.46 10.07 34.76
N TYR A 149 0.47 10.33 33.84
CA TYR A 149 1.01 9.30 32.95
C TYR A 149 2.01 8.39 33.69
N THR A 150 1.71 7.09 33.74
CA THR A 150 2.42 6.12 34.57
C THR A 150 3.32 5.19 33.74
N LEU A 151 4.16 4.40 34.42
CA LEU A 151 4.93 3.31 33.80
C LEU A 151 4.02 2.28 33.12
N ALA A 152 2.85 2.01 33.68
CA ALA A 152 1.87 1.10 33.07
C ALA A 152 1.36 1.67 31.74
N SER A 153 0.98 2.96 31.71
CA SER A 153 0.58 3.66 30.49
C SER A 153 1.69 3.65 29.43
N PHE A 154 2.94 3.91 29.84
CA PHE A 154 4.10 3.83 28.93
C PHE A 154 4.29 2.44 28.34
N THR A 155 4.12 1.41 29.16
CA THR A 155 4.26 0.01 28.71
C THR A 155 3.17 -0.35 27.69
N THR A 156 1.93 0.07 27.93
CA THR A 156 0.81 -0.09 26.99
C THR A 156 1.07 0.62 25.68
N ASP A 157 1.50 1.88 25.72
CA ASP A 157 1.78 2.67 24.53
C ASP A 157 2.96 2.10 23.73
N LEU A 158 3.99 1.59 24.41
CA LEU A 158 5.12 0.91 23.76
C LEU A 158 4.69 -0.37 23.05
N ALA A 159 3.82 -1.18 23.67
CA ALA A 159 3.23 -2.34 23.01
C ALA A 159 2.39 -1.94 21.79
N ALA A 160 1.58 -0.88 21.91
CA ALA A 160 0.79 -0.33 20.82
C ALA A 160 1.67 0.21 19.66
N LEU A 161 2.82 0.81 19.98
CA LEU A 161 3.78 1.25 18.95
C LEU A 161 4.38 0.06 18.19
N ARG A 162 4.75 -1.03 18.88
CA ARG A 162 5.21 -2.27 18.21
C ARG A 162 4.15 -2.85 17.29
N ALA A 163 2.90 -2.91 17.76
CA ALA A 163 1.77 -3.34 16.93
C ALA A 163 1.61 -2.45 15.69
N ALA A 164 1.79 -1.14 15.82
CA ALA A 164 1.70 -0.20 14.69
C ALA A 164 2.84 -0.41 13.66
N PHE A 165 4.07 -0.74 14.09
CA PHE A 165 5.14 -1.12 13.16
C PHE A 165 4.82 -2.41 12.40
N ALA A 166 4.31 -3.43 13.10
CA ALA A 166 3.86 -4.68 12.47
C ALA A 166 2.72 -4.44 11.48
N ALA A 167 1.75 -3.58 11.83
CA ALA A 167 0.63 -3.22 10.97
C ALA A 167 1.08 -2.54 9.67
N VAL A 168 2.07 -1.64 9.72
CA VAL A 168 2.65 -1.04 8.50
C VAL A 168 3.29 -2.11 7.62
N THR A 169 4.04 -3.03 8.20
CA THR A 169 4.68 -4.13 7.45
C THR A 169 3.64 -5.02 6.76
N ALA A 170 2.55 -5.36 7.46
CA ALA A 170 1.44 -6.12 6.92
C ALA A 170 0.73 -5.36 5.78
N ALA A 171 0.47 -4.07 5.94
CA ALA A 171 -0.14 -3.24 4.89
C ALA A 171 0.76 -3.11 3.65
N ASP A 172 2.08 -3.00 3.83
CA ASP A 172 3.06 -3.01 2.74
C ASP A 172 3.05 -4.35 1.97
N GLN A 173 2.86 -5.48 2.67
CA GLN A 173 2.71 -6.78 2.03
C GLN A 173 1.39 -6.90 1.27
N ALA A 174 0.28 -6.50 1.88
CA ALA A 174 -1.05 -6.51 1.26
C ALA A 174 -1.07 -5.69 -0.05
N LEU A 175 -0.50 -4.48 -0.03
CA LEU A 175 -0.38 -3.64 -1.21
C LEU A 175 0.45 -4.30 -2.33
N ARG A 176 1.59 -4.92 -1.96
CA ARG A 176 2.41 -5.66 -2.94
C ARG A 176 1.66 -6.84 -3.55
N MET A 177 0.90 -7.59 -2.74
CA MET A 177 0.09 -8.71 -3.22
C MET A 177 -1.02 -8.24 -4.16
N ALA A 178 -1.75 -7.18 -3.80
CA ALA A 178 -2.82 -6.63 -4.64
C ALA A 178 -2.28 -6.20 -6.03
N ARG A 179 -1.13 -5.52 -6.07
CA ARG A 179 -0.46 -5.17 -7.33
C ARG A 179 -0.06 -6.40 -8.14
N ARG A 180 0.54 -7.40 -7.48
CA ARG A 180 0.96 -8.65 -8.14
C ARG A 180 -0.23 -9.42 -8.72
N GLN A 181 -1.35 -9.48 -8.00
CA GLN A 181 -2.57 -10.15 -8.49
C GLN A 181 -3.12 -9.48 -9.74
N ARG A 182 -3.18 -8.14 -9.76
CA ARG A 182 -3.54 -7.39 -10.97
C ARG A 182 -2.58 -7.69 -12.13
N ASP A 183 -1.28 -7.55 -11.89
CA ASP A 183 -0.27 -7.73 -12.95
C ASP A 183 -0.33 -9.16 -13.54
N LEU A 184 -0.57 -10.17 -12.70
CA LEU A 184 -0.76 -11.56 -13.15
C LEU A 184 -2.04 -11.74 -13.97
N ALA A 185 -3.12 -11.05 -13.63
CA ALA A 185 -4.37 -11.09 -14.38
C ALA A 185 -4.25 -10.42 -15.77
N GLU A 186 -3.44 -9.37 -15.91
CA GLU A 186 -3.25 -8.65 -17.18
C GLU A 186 -2.51 -9.48 -18.25
N VAL A 187 -1.60 -10.37 -17.85
CA VAL A 187 -0.76 -11.17 -18.77
C VAL A 187 -1.58 -12.01 -19.77
N PRO A 188 -2.49 -12.91 -19.34
CA PRO A 188 -3.27 -13.72 -20.27
C PRO A 188 -4.22 -12.89 -21.13
N ILE A 189 -4.76 -11.79 -20.58
CA ILE A 189 -5.70 -10.90 -21.28
C ILE A 189 -5.05 -10.33 -22.55
N LYS A 190 -3.80 -9.87 -22.48
CA LYS A 190 -3.09 -9.34 -23.65
C LYS A 190 -3.01 -10.34 -24.80
N GLY A 191 -2.79 -11.62 -24.49
CA GLY A 191 -2.81 -12.71 -25.47
C GLY A 191 -4.18 -12.83 -26.17
N ARG A 192 -5.27 -12.71 -25.40
CA ARG A 192 -6.65 -12.73 -25.91
C ARG A 192 -6.96 -11.52 -26.79
N LEU A 193 -6.49 -10.33 -26.44
CA LEU A 193 -6.69 -9.12 -27.25
C LEU A 193 -5.99 -9.23 -28.62
N VAL A 194 -4.77 -9.77 -28.66
CA VAL A 194 -4.06 -10.01 -29.93
C VAL A 194 -4.76 -11.07 -30.77
N GLN A 195 -5.22 -12.16 -30.13
CA GLN A 195 -5.96 -13.21 -30.80
C GLN A 195 -7.28 -12.69 -31.39
N TYR A 196 -8.02 -11.88 -30.63
CA TYR A 196 -9.24 -11.22 -31.09
C TYR A 196 -9.00 -10.41 -32.36
N ARG A 197 -7.96 -9.57 -32.37
CA ARG A 197 -7.61 -8.76 -33.56
C ARG A 197 -7.37 -9.62 -34.81
N ARG A 198 -6.64 -10.72 -34.65
CA ARG A 198 -6.38 -11.67 -35.76
C ARG A 198 -7.65 -12.35 -36.22
N ALA A 199 -8.52 -12.74 -35.29
CA ALA A 199 -9.77 -13.41 -35.60
C ALA A 199 -10.71 -12.48 -36.39
N VAL A 200 -10.89 -11.23 -35.94
CA VAL A 200 -11.67 -10.23 -36.70
C VAL A 200 -11.12 -10.02 -38.10
N ALA A 201 -9.80 -9.86 -38.25
CA ALA A 201 -9.18 -9.67 -39.56
C ALA A 201 -9.40 -10.86 -40.51
N GLY A 202 -9.53 -12.08 -39.98
CA GLY A 202 -9.85 -13.28 -40.76
C GLY A 202 -11.34 -13.51 -41.02
N SER A 203 -12.23 -12.84 -40.28
CA SER A 203 -13.68 -13.04 -40.39
C SER A 203 -14.37 -12.09 -41.38
N PHE A 204 -13.71 -11.01 -41.79
CA PHE A 204 -14.28 -9.99 -42.69
C PHE A 204 -13.38 -9.76 -43.92
N PRO A 205 -13.94 -9.31 -45.05
CA PRO A 205 -13.14 -8.95 -46.22
C PRO A 205 -12.24 -7.74 -45.94
N LEU A 206 -11.14 -7.63 -46.69
CA LEU A 206 -10.25 -6.47 -46.61
C LEU A 206 -11.02 -5.16 -46.88
N GLY A 207 -10.71 -4.11 -46.12
CA GLY A 207 -11.43 -2.82 -46.18
C GLY A 207 -12.75 -2.79 -45.41
N HIS A 208 -13.15 -3.87 -44.75
CA HIS A 208 -14.33 -3.84 -43.89
C HIS A 208 -14.11 -2.90 -42.69
N ALA A 209 -15.11 -2.04 -42.40
CA ALA A 209 -15.00 -1.01 -41.37
C ALA A 209 -14.59 -1.54 -39.98
N LEU A 210 -15.01 -2.77 -39.62
CA LEU A 210 -14.61 -3.41 -38.35
C LEU A 210 -13.13 -3.83 -38.31
N ILE A 211 -12.46 -4.03 -39.44
CA ILE A 211 -11.00 -4.25 -39.46
C ILE A 211 -10.28 -2.93 -39.23
N GLU A 212 -10.75 -1.87 -39.89
CA GLU A 212 -10.17 -0.52 -39.80
C GLU A 212 -10.32 0.09 -38.40
N SER A 213 -11.43 -0.22 -37.71
CA SER A 213 -11.70 0.27 -36.35
C SER A 213 -11.12 -0.58 -35.22
N LEU A 214 -10.23 -1.54 -35.51
CA LEU A 214 -9.73 -2.48 -34.50
C LEU A 214 -8.99 -1.78 -33.34
N PRO A 215 -9.47 -1.91 -32.08
CA PRO A 215 -8.84 -1.29 -30.91
C PRO A 215 -7.43 -1.80 -30.66
N ALA A 216 -6.52 -0.93 -30.22
CA ALA A 216 -5.11 -1.29 -30.00
C ALA A 216 -4.96 -2.25 -28.81
N ALA A 217 -4.30 -3.40 -29.00
CA ALA A 217 -4.10 -4.42 -27.96
C ALA A 217 -3.12 -4.03 -26.85
N SER A 218 -2.46 -2.87 -26.97
CA SER A 218 -1.64 -2.29 -25.91
C SER A 218 -2.23 -0.93 -25.51
N PRO A 219 -2.33 -0.63 -24.21
CA PRO A 219 -2.76 0.68 -23.75
C PRO A 219 -1.88 1.78 -24.36
N ARG A 220 -2.50 2.81 -24.94
CA ARG A 220 -1.77 3.97 -25.48
C ARG A 220 -1.16 4.76 -24.33
N TYR A 221 0.10 4.49 -24.00
CA TYR A 221 0.83 5.31 -23.05
C TYR A 221 1.05 6.69 -23.67
N LYS A 222 0.42 7.74 -23.13
CA LYS A 222 0.79 9.12 -23.49
C LYS A 222 2.19 9.38 -22.97
N ARG A 223 3.20 9.20 -23.83
CA ARG A 223 4.58 9.60 -23.55
C ARG A 223 4.58 11.12 -23.37
N LYS A 224 4.96 11.63 -22.18
CA LYS A 224 5.14 13.08 -22.00
C LYS A 224 6.16 13.57 -23.05
N PRO A 225 5.93 14.73 -23.70
CA PRO A 225 6.90 15.28 -24.61
C PRO A 225 8.23 15.49 -23.87
N LYS A 226 9.33 15.12 -24.54
CA LYS A 226 10.68 15.44 -24.08
C LYS A 226 10.75 16.97 -24.07
N VAL A 227 10.85 17.57 -22.89
CA VAL A 227 11.22 18.97 -22.78
C VAL A 227 12.65 19.03 -23.33
N ALA A 228 12.81 19.74 -24.45
CA ALA A 228 14.10 20.04 -25.05
C ALA A 228 14.82 21.09 -24.21
#